data_AF-A0A1V4ER76-F1
#
_entry.id   AF-A0A1V4ER76-F1
#
_cell.length_a   1.000
_cell.length_b   1.000
_cell.length_c   1.000
_cell.angle_alpha   90.00
_cell.angle_beta   90.00
_cell.angle_gamma   90.00
#
_symmetry.space_group_name_H-M   'P 1'
#
loop_
_entity.id
_entity.type
_entity.pdbx_description
1 polymer ?
#
loop_
_entity_poly.entity_id
_entity_poly.type
_entity_poly.pdbx_seq_one_letter_code
_entity_poly.pdbx_strand_id
1 'polypeptide(L)'
;MRIALAQTRFPQAATEGTRIVLEAITKAAKQQCDIICFPESIIPGLRGVGYSVEAYDHDRMTDILDEVRLHARNSGIAVILS
;
A
#
# COMPACT_ATOMS: atom_id res chain seq x y z
N MET A 1 -16.62 -13.11 5.60
CA MET A 1 -15.36 -12.34 5.64
C MET A 1 -14.44 -12.87 4.54
N ARG A 2 -13.99 -12.01 3.61
CA ARG A 2 -13.08 -12.30 2.50
C ARG A 2 -11.83 -11.43 2.64
N ILE A 3 -10.66 -12.06 2.65
CA ILE A 3 -9.38 -11.37 2.85
C ILE A 3 -8.56 -11.46 1.56
N ALA A 4 -8.12 -10.31 1.05
CA ALA A 4 -7.17 -10.22 -0.05
C ALA A 4 -5.74 -10.17 0.50
N LEU A 5 -4.84 -10.93 -0.11
CA LEU A 5 -3.39 -10.85 0.13
C LEU A 5 -2.75 -10.26 -1.12
N ALA A 6 -2.16 -9.08 -1.00
CA ALA A 6 -1.49 -8.43 -2.12
C ALA A 6 -0.10 -9.07 -2.33
N GLN A 7 0.12 -9.63 -3.51
CA GLN A 7 1.45 -10.02 -3.98
C GLN A 7 1.93 -9.00 -5.00
N THR A 8 2.92 -8.21 -4.62
CA THR A 8 3.38 -7.05 -5.39
C THR A 8 4.86 -7.21 -5.76
N ARG A 9 5.30 -6.43 -6.76
CA ARG A 9 6.74 -6.27 -7.03
C ARG A 9 7.33 -5.26 -6.05
N PHE A 10 8.64 -5.36 -5.83
CA PHE A 10 9.37 -4.38 -5.05
C PHE A 10 9.26 -2.99 -5.71
N PRO A 11 8.83 -1.95 -4.97
CA PRO A 11 8.64 -0.61 -5.51
C PRO A 11 10.00 0.05 -5.78
N GLN A 12 10.11 0.81 -6.87
CA GLN A 12 11.34 1.56 -7.17
C GLN A 12 11.37 2.94 -6.50
N ALA A 13 10.20 3.40 -6.02
CA ALA A 13 9.97 4.71 -5.45
C ALA A 13 8.74 4.69 -4.54
N ALA A 14 8.63 5.63 -3.60
CA ALA A 14 7.47 5.73 -2.73
C ALA A 14 6.17 5.94 -3.53
N THR A 15 6.22 6.77 -4.57
CA THR A 15 5.10 7.06 -5.47
C THR A 15 4.60 5.82 -6.21
N GLU A 16 5.51 4.94 -6.64
CA GLU A 16 5.16 3.69 -7.31
C GLU A 16 4.53 2.71 -6.32
N GLY A 17 5.06 2.63 -5.09
CA GLY A 17 4.44 1.86 -4.01
C GLY A 17 3.02 2.34 -3.70
N THR A 18 2.81 3.66 -3.61
CA THR A 18 1.48 4.28 -3.43
C THR A 18 0.53 3.87 -4.54
N ARG A 19 0.94 4.01 -5.80
CA ARG A 19 0.12 3.61 -6.97
C ARG A 19 -0.30 2.15 -6.90
N ILE A 20 0.64 1.25 -6.60
CA ILE A 20 0.38 -0.20 -6.44
C ILE A 20 -0.66 -0.45 -5.34
N VAL A 21 -0.53 0.21 -4.19
CA VAL A 21 -1.45 0.06 -3.05
C VAL A 21 -2.87 0.52 -3.43
N LEU A 22 -3.02 1.70 -4.05
CA LEU A 22 -4.33 2.25 -4.41
C LEU A 22 -5.05 1.38 -5.46
N GLU A 23 -4.31 0.87 -6.45
CA GLU A 23 -4.85 -0.06 -7.45
C GLU A 23 -5.29 -1.39 -6.82
N ALA A 24 -4.50 -1.93 -5.89
CA ALA A 24 -4.81 -3.17 -5.20
C ALA A 24 -6.03 -3.03 -4.27
N ILE A 25 -6.18 -1.91 -3.55
CA ILE A 25 -7.38 -1.59 -2.76
C ILE A 25 -8.61 -1.60 -3.67
N THR A 26 -8.55 -0.90 -4.80
CA THR A 26 -9.65 -0.83 -5.77
C THR A 26 -10.02 -2.22 -6.29
N LYS A 27 -9.01 -3.03 -6.61
CA LYS A 27 -9.20 -4.40 -7.11
C LYS A 27 -9.85 -5.30 -6.05
N ALA A 28 -9.38 -5.25 -4.81
CA ALA A 28 -9.93 -6.05 -3.72
C ALA A 28 -11.38 -5.65 -3.38
N ALA A 29 -11.67 -4.34 -3.36
CA ALA A 29 -13.03 -3.85 -3.16
C ALA A 29 -13.98 -4.33 -4.29
N LYS A 30 -13.55 -4.26 -5.56
CA LYS A 30 -14.31 -4.82 -6.70
C LYS A 30 -14.54 -6.32 -6.59
N GLN A 31 -13.65 -7.05 -5.93
CA GLN A 31 -13.79 -8.48 -5.66
C GLN A 31 -14.60 -8.78 -4.39
N GLN A 32 -15.18 -7.76 -3.75
CA GLN A 32 -15.96 -7.85 -2.51
C GLN A 32 -15.16 -8.45 -1.35
N CYS A 33 -13.89 -8.07 -1.23
CA CYS A 33 -13.08 -8.34 -0.04
C CYS A 33 -13.41 -7.35 1.07
N ASP A 34 -13.38 -7.82 2.32
CA ASP A 34 -13.60 -6.99 3.51
C ASP A 34 -12.28 -6.36 4.01
N ILE A 35 -11.16 -7.07 3.78
CA ILE A 35 -9.81 -6.66 4.20
C ILE A 35 -8.82 -6.93 3.06
N ILE A 36 -7.83 -6.04 2.88
CA ILE A 36 -6.62 -6.31 2.09
C ILE A 36 -5.36 -6.14 2.96
N CYS A 37 -4.45 -7.11 2.88
CA CYS A 37 -3.15 -7.07 3.54
C CYS A 37 -2.03 -6.90 2.52
N PHE A 38 -1.06 -6.04 2.85
CA PHE A 38 0.10 -5.76 2.03
C PHE A 38 1.39 -6.36 2.62
N PRO A 39 2.42 -6.64 1.78
CA PRO A 39 3.75 -6.98 2.26
C PRO A 39 4.40 -5.84 3.05
N GLU A 40 5.34 -6.19 3.91
CA GLU A 40 6.09 -5.24 4.74
C GLU A 40 6.80 -4.18 3.90
N SER A 41 6.68 -2.91 4.32
CA SER A 41 7.36 -1.77 3.73
C SER A 41 7.15 -1.65 2.21
N ILE A 42 5.96 -1.98 1.69
CA ILE A 42 5.62 -1.75 0.27
C ILE A 42 5.65 -0.25 -0.11
N ILE A 43 5.68 0.65 0.88
CA ILE A 43 5.99 2.07 0.71
C ILE A 43 6.96 2.49 1.83
N PRO A 44 8.14 3.06 1.53
CA PRO A 44 8.71 3.31 0.20
C PRO A 44 9.41 2.09 -0.43
N GLY A 45 9.56 1.00 0.32
CA GLY A 45 10.36 -0.17 -0.03
C GLY A 45 11.05 -0.74 1.21
N LEU A 46 11.31 -2.05 1.22
CA LEU A 46 11.98 -2.71 2.33
C LEU A 46 13.51 -2.51 2.25
N ARG A 47 14.11 -1.97 3.30
CA ARG A 47 15.56 -1.77 3.39
C ARG A 47 16.28 -3.07 3.74
N GLY A 48 17.57 -3.17 3.38
CA GLY A 48 18.42 -4.31 3.75
C GLY A 48 18.27 -5.55 2.88
N VAL A 49 17.48 -5.49 1.80
CA VAL A 49 17.24 -6.63 0.88
C VAL A 49 17.80 -6.42 -0.54
N GLY A 50 18.81 -5.57 -0.68
CA GLY A 50 19.55 -5.39 -1.94
C GLY A 50 18.93 -4.42 -2.95
N TYR A 51 17.85 -3.72 -2.59
CA TYR A 51 17.26 -2.65 -3.39
C TYR A 51 17.59 -1.28 -2.81
N SER A 52 17.73 -0.29 -3.71
CA SER A 52 17.77 1.11 -3.29
C SER A 52 16.37 1.53 -2.81
N VAL A 53 16.32 2.23 -1.68
CA VAL A 53 15.09 2.76 -1.10
C VAL A 53 15.34 4.22 -0.76
N GLU A 54 14.44 5.10 -1.20
CA GLU A 54 14.49 6.55 -0.93
C GLU A 54 14.77 6.85 0.54
N ALA A 55 15.38 8.00 0.84
CA ALA A 55 15.55 8.44 2.22
C ALA A 55 14.18 8.62 2.90
N TYR A 56 14.14 8.44 4.22
CA TYR A 56 12.90 8.66 4.96
C TYR A 56 12.55 10.15 4.96
N ASP A 57 11.29 10.45 4.63
CA ASP A 57 10.68 11.77 4.70
C ASP A 57 9.35 11.63 5.45
N HIS A 58 9.26 12.23 6.64
CA HIS A 58 8.12 12.07 7.53
C HIS A 58 6.84 12.68 6.96
N ASP A 59 6.95 13.88 6.39
CA ASP A 59 5.80 14.62 5.86
C ASP A 59 5.28 13.90 4.63
N ARG A 60 6.19 13.47 3.74
CA ARG A 60 5.82 12.69 2.56
C ARG A 60 5.13 11.37 2.92
N MET A 61 5.61 10.67 3.95
CA MET A 61 4.98 9.42 4.39
C MET A 61 3.62 9.64 5.04
N THR A 62 3.44 10.76 5.73
CA THR A 62 2.15 11.15 6.33
C THR A 62 1.11 11.45 5.24
N ASP A 63 1.50 12.21 4.21
CA ASP A 63 0.64 12.50 3.06
C ASP A 63 0.17 11.22 2.35
N ILE A 64 1.09 10.27 2.14
CA ILE A 64 0.77 8.98 1.51
C ILE A 64 -0.18 8.17 2.40
N LEU A 65 0.01 8.16 3.71
CA LEU A 65 -0.88 7.47 4.63
C LEU A 65 -2.29 8.05 4.57
N ASP A 66 -2.43 9.38 4.52
CA ASP A 66 -3.73 10.04 4.40
C ASP A 66 -4.41 9.74 3.06
N GLU A 67 -3.65 9.69 1.97
CA GLU A 67 -4.14 9.26 0.65
C GLU A 67 -4.70 7.82 0.70
N VAL A 68 -3.94 6.88 1.29
CA VAL A 68 -4.38 5.48 1.45
C VAL A 68 -5.62 5.39 2.34
N ARG A 69 -5.68 6.14 3.45
CA ARG A 69 -6.85 6.17 4.36
C ARG A 69 -8.10 6.66 3.64
N LEU A 70 -8.00 7.75 2.89
CA LEU A 70 -9.12 8.30 2.12
C LEU A 70 -9.59 7.30 1.07
N HIS A 71 -8.65 6.66 0.36
CA HIS A 71 -8.98 5.69 -0.68
C HIS A 71 -9.60 4.40 -0.14
N ALA A 72 -9.10 3.91 1.00
CA ALA A 72 -9.68 2.77 1.71
C ALA A 72 -11.12 3.07 2.16
N ARG A 73 -11.35 4.25 2.75
CA ARG A 73 -12.68 4.72 3.14
C ARG A 73 -13.64 4.78 1.94
N ASN A 74 -13.21 5.39 0.85
CA ASN A 74 -14.02 5.53 -0.37
C ASN A 74 -14.32 4.18 -1.04
N SER A 75 -13.41 3.20 -0.88
CA SER A 75 -13.57 1.84 -1.41
C SER A 75 -14.35 0.91 -0.48
N GLY A 76 -14.62 1.32 0.76
CA GLY A 76 -15.37 0.53 1.74
C GLY A 76 -14.66 -0.75 2.21
N ILE A 77 -13.32 -0.74 2.21
CA ILE A 77 -12.49 -1.92 2.58
C ILE A 77 -11.47 -1.56 3.66
N ALA A 78 -11.23 -2.47 4.59
CA ALA A 78 -10.17 -2.31 5.58
C ALA A 78 -8.79 -2.65 4.98
N VAL A 79 -7.75 -1.93 5.40
CA VAL A 79 -6.40 -2.03 4.85
C VAL A 79 -5.41 -2.29 5.98
N ILE A 80 -4.59 -3.33 5.83
CA ILE A 80 -3.40 -3.57 6.66
C ILE A 80 -2.17 -3.22 5.84
N LEU A 81 -1.47 -2.17 6.26
CA LEU A 81 -0.27 -1.63 5.65
C LEU A 81 0.78 -1.38 6.75
N SER A 82 2.04 -1.69 6.46
CA SER A 82 3.17 -1.61 7.39
C SER A 82 4.40 -1.05 6.69
#